data_AF-A0A7W0FB12-F1
#
_entry.id   AF-A0A7W0FB12-F1
#
_cell.length_a   1.000
_cell.length_b   1.000
_cell.length_c   1.000
_cell.angle_alpha   90.00
_cell.angle_beta   90.00
_cell.angle_gamma   90.00
#
_symmetry.space_group_name_H-M   'P 1'
#
loop_
_entity.id
_entity.type
_entity.pdbx_description
1 polymer ?
#
loop_
_entity_poly.entity_id
_entity_poly.type
_entity_poly.pdbx_seq_one_letter_code
_entity_poly.pdbx_strand_id
1 'polypeptide(L)'
;MLFIEPEGFQSNCYILDKNDSAFVIDPGTDAEKIIRILNKNGIKKIAVILTHSHVDHWAGAPDLIKETGCKIYMGSAAKDVCFRPEVNLGAMAGLDFPGIDGFWNDGEVISDMGVTLKVIFTPGHTSCGIS
;
A
#
# COMPACT_ATOMS: atom_id res chain seq x y z
N MET A 1 10.60 4.96 -9.90
CA MET A 1 9.38 4.14 -9.83
C MET A 1 9.60 2.87 -10.62
N LEU A 2 9.53 1.73 -9.95
CA LEU A 2 9.69 0.40 -10.51
C LEU A 2 8.33 -0.32 -10.46
N PHE A 3 7.93 -0.95 -11.57
CA PHE A 3 6.74 -1.80 -11.63
C PHE A 3 7.12 -3.23 -11.27
N ILE A 4 6.28 -3.87 -10.45
CA ILE A 4 6.41 -5.28 -10.09
C ILE A 4 5.29 -6.03 -10.81
N GLU A 5 5.68 -6.95 -11.69
CA GLU A 5 4.73 -7.89 -12.29
C GLU A 5 4.03 -8.69 -11.17
N PRO A 6 2.69 -8.67 -11.12
CA PRO A 6 1.97 -9.27 -10.02
C PRO A 6 1.93 -10.79 -10.10
N GLU A 7 2.03 -11.44 -8.94
CA GLU A 7 1.62 -12.83 -8.76
C GLU A 7 0.23 -12.88 -8.12
N GLY A 8 -0.58 -13.91 -8.43
CA GLY A 8 -1.93 -14.03 -7.85
C GLY A 8 -2.98 -13.13 -8.54
N PHE A 9 -3.54 -12.16 -7.80
CA PHE A 9 -4.73 -11.39 -8.19
C PHE A 9 -4.56 -10.43 -9.39
N GLN A 10 -3.36 -10.35 -9.96
CA GLN A 10 -3.02 -9.47 -11.09
C GLN A 10 -3.13 -7.96 -10.80
N SER A 11 -2.96 -7.54 -9.54
CA SER A 11 -3.04 -6.14 -9.12
C SER A 11 -1.67 -5.47 -9.20
N ASN A 12 -1.59 -4.33 -9.88
CA ASN A 12 -0.31 -3.66 -10.13
C ASN A 12 0.34 -3.18 -8.83
N CYS A 13 1.58 -3.62 -8.58
CA CYS A 13 2.41 -3.12 -7.48
C CYS A 13 3.53 -2.22 -8.00
N TYR A 14 3.79 -1.11 -7.30
CA TYR A 14 4.86 -0.18 -7.63
C TYR A 14 5.77 0.12 -6.44
N ILE A 15 7.06 0.33 -6.70
CA ILE A 15 8.01 0.89 -5.74
C ILE A 15 8.43 2.28 -6.23
N LEU A 16 8.12 3.31 -5.45
CA LEU A 16 8.63 4.66 -5.64
C LEU A 16 9.76 4.92 -4.64
N ASP A 17 11.00 4.84 -5.13
CA ASP A 17 12.20 4.96 -4.33
C ASP A 17 12.95 6.28 -4.56
N LYS A 18 13.62 6.74 -3.52
CA LYS A 18 14.61 7.82 -3.55
C LYS A 18 15.67 7.57 -2.49
N ASN A 19 16.93 7.47 -2.91
CA ASN A 19 18.07 7.16 -2.03
C ASN A 19 17.86 5.83 -1.30
N ASP A 20 17.82 5.83 0.04
CA ASP A 20 17.63 4.67 0.90
C ASP A 20 16.18 4.53 1.41
N SER A 21 15.24 5.20 0.74
CA SER A 21 13.84 5.31 1.17
C SER A 21 12.89 4.93 0.03
N ALA A 22 11.76 4.30 0.35
CA ALA A 22 10.75 3.96 -0.66
C ALA A 22 9.32 3.96 -0.11
N PHE A 23 8.39 4.35 -0.99
CA PHE A 23 7.00 3.98 -0.90
C PHE A 23 6.75 2.71 -1.73
N VAL A 24 6.07 1.74 -1.14
CA VAL A 24 5.50 0.58 -1.85
C VAL A 24 4.01 0.85 -2.02
N ILE A 25 3.54 0.89 -3.25
CA ILE A 25 2.14 1.16 -3.58
C ILE A 25 1.49 -0.16 -3.93
N ASP A 26 0.42 -0.49 -3.22
CA ASP A 26 -0.40 -1.69 -3.40
C ASP A 26 0.44 -2.97 -3.49
N PRO A 27 1.00 -3.48 -2.37
CA PRO A 27 1.92 -4.62 -2.36
C PRO A 27 1.33 -5.95 -2.86
N GLY A 28 0.03 -6.00 -3.17
CA GLY A 28 -0.61 -7.17 -3.75
C GLY A 28 -0.44 -8.40 -2.87
N THR A 29 0.08 -9.49 -3.42
CA THR A 29 0.55 -10.67 -2.66
C THR A 29 2.09 -10.82 -2.68
N ASP A 30 2.81 -9.82 -3.17
CA ASP A 30 4.20 -9.95 -3.65
C ASP A 30 5.27 -9.61 -2.58
N ALA A 31 4.97 -9.82 -1.30
CA ALA A 31 5.81 -9.38 -0.17
C ALA A 31 7.28 -9.80 -0.30
N GLU A 32 7.53 -11.09 -0.59
CA GLU A 32 8.90 -11.61 -0.72
C GLU A 32 9.67 -10.96 -1.87
N LYS A 33 9.01 -10.78 -3.02
CA LYS A 33 9.59 -10.15 -4.22
C LYS A 33 9.91 -8.69 -3.95
N ILE A 34 9.01 -7.96 -3.30
CA ILE A 34 9.21 -6.59 -2.84
C ILE A 34 10.44 -6.51 -1.93
N ILE A 35 10.52 -7.34 -0.89
CA ILE A 35 11.63 -7.36 0.07
C ILE A 35 12.97 -7.62 -0.63
N ARG A 36 13.03 -8.58 -1.55
CA ARG A 36 14.25 -8.87 -2.33
C ARG A 36 14.71 -7.65 -3.14
N ILE A 37 13.78 -6.92 -3.77
CA ILE A 37 14.09 -5.71 -4.54
C ILE A 37 14.59 -4.59 -3.62
N LEU A 38 13.88 -4.35 -2.50
CA LEU A 38 14.25 -3.32 -1.52
C LEU A 38 15.66 -3.57 -0.95
N ASN A 39 15.94 -4.82 -0.55
CA ASN A 39 17.26 -5.21 -0.04
C ASN A 39 18.37 -5.05 -1.09
N LYS A 40 18.13 -5.49 -2.33
CA LYS A 40 19.09 -5.34 -3.44
C LYS A 40 19.45 -3.88 -3.70
N ASN A 41 18.48 -2.98 -3.56
CA ASN A 41 18.66 -1.55 -3.79
C ASN A 41 19.14 -0.79 -2.53
N GLY A 42 19.36 -1.49 -1.42
CA GLY A 42 19.82 -0.87 -0.17
C GLY A 42 18.78 0.06 0.48
N ILE A 43 17.49 -0.17 0.23
CA ILE A 43 16.40 0.59 0.85
C ILE A 43 16.27 0.19 2.31
N LYS A 44 16.19 1.20 3.19
CA LYS A 44 16.12 1.04 4.65
C LYS A 44 14.83 1.60 5.24
N LYS A 45 14.28 2.67 4.66
CA LYS A 45 13.03 3.30 5.11
C LYS A 45 11.91 2.94 4.15
N ILE A 46 10.87 2.31 4.66
CA ILE A 46 9.79 1.77 3.86
C ILE A 46 8.46 2.23 4.43
N ALA A 47 7.57 2.67 3.55
CA ALA A 47 6.17 2.89 3.85
C ALA A 47 5.31 2.30 2.73
N VAL A 48 4.11 1.85 3.07
CA VAL A 48 3.12 1.33 2.15
C VAL A 48 2.02 2.37 1.94
N ILE A 49 1.60 2.53 0.69
CA ILE A 49 0.39 3.28 0.33
C ILE A 49 -0.59 2.28 -0.26
N LEU A 50 -1.79 2.20 0.31
CA LEU A 50 -2.89 1.45 -0.30
C LEU A 50 -3.83 2.45 -0.97
N THR A 51 -4.02 2.29 -2.28
CA THR A 51 -4.88 3.17 -3.08
C THR A 51 -6.35 3.01 -2.69
N HIS A 52 -6.75 1.81 -2.29
CA HIS A 52 -8.07 1.49 -1.75
C HIS A 52 -8.03 0.19 -0.94
N SER A 53 -9.18 -0.26 -0.44
CA SER A 53 -9.25 -1.33 0.56
C SER A 53 -9.37 -2.75 0.02
N HIS A 54 -9.36 -3.02 -1.29
CA HIS A 54 -9.55 -4.41 -1.75
C HIS A 54 -8.32 -5.30 -1.48
N VAL A 55 -8.57 -6.55 -1.09
CA VAL A 55 -7.56 -7.53 -0.63
C VAL A 55 -6.43 -7.78 -1.60
N ASP A 56 -6.74 -7.72 -2.89
CA ASP A 56 -5.77 -7.89 -3.96
C ASP A 56 -4.72 -6.76 -4.02
N HIS A 57 -4.91 -5.66 -3.29
CA HIS A 57 -3.93 -4.57 -3.16
C HIS A 57 -3.09 -4.65 -1.88
N TRP A 58 -3.51 -5.38 -0.85
CA TRP A 58 -2.84 -5.37 0.47
C TRP A 58 -2.50 -6.74 1.06
N ALA A 59 -2.87 -7.86 0.43
CA ALA A 59 -2.70 -9.20 0.99
C ALA A 59 -1.27 -9.56 1.46
N GLY A 60 -0.24 -8.98 0.85
CA GLY A 60 1.17 -9.14 1.20
C GLY A 60 1.71 -8.08 2.17
N ALA A 61 0.91 -7.06 2.49
CA ALA A 61 1.29 -6.02 3.44
C ALA A 61 1.57 -6.58 4.86
N PRO A 62 0.82 -7.56 5.40
CA PRO A 62 1.13 -8.15 6.72
C PRO A 62 2.55 -8.73 6.81
N ASP A 63 2.98 -9.47 5.79
CA ASP A 63 4.33 -10.03 5.74
C ASP A 63 5.39 -8.93 5.56
N LEU A 64 5.09 -7.91 4.75
CA LEU A 64 5.98 -6.76 4.58
C LEU A 64 6.17 -5.98 5.91
N ILE A 65 5.09 -5.77 6.68
CA ILE A 65 5.16 -5.17 8.01
C ILE A 65 6.01 -6.02 8.94
N LYS A 66 5.77 -7.34 8.97
CA LYS A 66 6.49 -8.26 9.85
C LYS A 66 8.00 -8.23 9.61
N GLU A 67 8.43 -8.20 8.35
CA GLU A 67 9.84 -8.26 7.98
C GLU A 67 10.54 -6.89 8.03
N THR A 68 9.82 -5.79 7.85
CA THR A 68 10.44 -4.46 7.67
C THR A 68 10.05 -3.43 8.73
N GLY A 69 8.96 -3.66 9.48
CA GLY A 69 8.36 -2.67 10.36
C GLY A 69 7.81 -1.44 9.64
N CYS A 70 7.54 -1.54 8.33
CA CYS A 70 7.02 -0.42 7.54
C CYS A 70 5.66 0.06 8.04
N LYS A 71 5.39 1.34 7.81
CA LYS A 71 4.09 1.96 8.08
C LYS A 71 3.14 1.83 6.90
N ILE A 72 1.83 1.80 7.15
CA ILE A 72 0.79 1.78 6.09
C ILE A 72 -0.07 3.04 6.14
N TYR A 73 -0.31 3.62 4.97
CA TYR A 73 -1.15 4.81 4.79
C TYR A 73 -2.25 4.59 3.74
N MET A 74 -3.38 5.26 3.92
CA MET A 74 -4.54 5.26 3.01
C MET A 74 -5.18 6.64 2.92
N GLY A 75 -6.10 6.83 1.96
CA GLY A 75 -7.01 7.98 1.95
C GLY A 75 -7.98 7.97 3.12
N SER A 76 -8.33 9.14 3.67
CA SER A 76 -9.20 9.28 4.84
C SER A 76 -10.63 8.77 4.64
N ALA A 77 -11.10 8.70 3.39
CA ALA A 77 -12.35 8.05 3.01
C ALA A 77 -12.36 6.53 3.31
N ALA A 78 -11.19 5.90 3.49
CA ALA A 78 -11.08 4.48 3.81
C ALA A 78 -11.36 4.17 5.30
N LYS A 79 -11.31 5.18 6.19
CA LYS A 79 -11.31 5.00 7.66
C LYS A 79 -12.45 4.14 8.20
N ASP A 80 -13.63 4.24 7.59
CA ASP A 80 -14.84 3.52 8.04
C ASP A 80 -15.10 2.22 7.26
N VAL A 81 -14.36 1.97 6.18
CA VAL A 81 -14.62 0.85 5.26
C VAL A 81 -13.47 -0.16 5.18
N CYS A 82 -12.22 0.25 5.39
CA CYS A 82 -11.07 -0.63 5.21
C CYS A 82 -11.02 -1.78 6.21
N PHE A 83 -11.55 -1.59 7.42
CA PHE A 83 -11.59 -2.63 8.45
C PHE A 83 -12.78 -3.60 8.32
N ARG A 84 -13.67 -3.39 7.34
CA ARG A 84 -14.85 -4.24 7.14
C ARG A 84 -14.51 -5.40 6.20
N PRO A 85 -14.39 -6.66 6.70
CA PRO A 85 -13.90 -7.79 5.91
C PRO A 85 -14.72 -8.10 4.65
N GLU A 86 -16.01 -7.75 4.67
CA GLU A 86 -16.94 -7.89 3.55
C GLU A 86 -16.79 -6.80 2.48
N VAL A 87 -16.21 -5.65 2.83
CA VAL A 87 -15.98 -4.52 1.92
C VAL A 87 -14.56 -4.55 1.37
N ASN A 88 -13.58 -4.86 2.23
CA ASN A 88 -12.18 -5.00 1.84
C ASN A 88 -11.89 -6.35 1.14
N LEU A 89 -12.88 -7.25 1.07
CA LEU A 89 -12.81 -8.58 0.47
C LEU A 89 -11.86 -9.58 1.16
N GLY A 90 -11.31 -9.21 2.31
CA GLY A 90 -10.45 -10.07 3.14
C GLY A 90 -11.16 -11.32 3.65
N ALA A 91 -12.47 -11.23 3.96
CA ALA A 91 -13.24 -12.41 4.39
C ALA A 91 -13.29 -13.50 3.32
N MET A 92 -13.32 -13.13 2.03
CA MET A 92 -13.31 -14.08 0.92
C MET A 92 -11.94 -14.76 0.75
N ALA A 93 -10.86 -14.05 1.08
CA ALA A 93 -9.50 -14.56 1.02
C ALA A 93 -9.06 -15.27 2.31
N GLY A 94 -9.84 -15.19 3.40
CA GLY A 94 -9.45 -15.67 4.73
C GLY A 94 -8.31 -14.85 5.34
N LEU A 95 -8.21 -13.56 5.00
CA LEU A 95 -7.17 -12.65 5.46
C LEU A 95 -7.76 -11.51 6.27
N ASP A 96 -7.07 -11.16 7.36
CA ASP A 96 -7.39 -9.99 8.16
C ASP A 96 -6.67 -8.75 7.63
N PHE A 97 -7.40 -7.64 7.56
CA PHE A 97 -6.86 -6.36 7.12
C PHE A 97 -5.75 -5.89 8.08
N PRO A 98 -4.59 -5.43 7.58
CA PRO A 98 -3.52 -4.96 8.44
C PRO A 98 -3.92 -3.67 9.17
N GLY A 99 -3.23 -3.37 10.27
CA GLY A 99 -3.35 -2.05 10.89
C GLY A 99 -2.93 -0.92 9.93
N ILE A 100 -3.48 0.28 10.14
CA ILE A 100 -3.11 1.50 9.42
C ILE A 100 -2.45 2.48 10.38
N ASP A 101 -1.34 3.07 9.97
CA ASP A 101 -0.58 4.05 10.75
C ASP A 101 -1.10 5.48 10.57
N GLY A 102 -1.74 5.77 9.43
CA GLY A 102 -2.28 7.09 9.17
C GLY A 102 -3.20 7.15 7.95
N PHE A 103 -3.99 8.22 7.92
CA PHE A 103 -4.88 8.54 6.82
C PHE A 103 -4.54 9.92 6.27
N TRP A 104 -4.57 10.07 4.95
CA TRP A 104 -4.33 11.34 4.26
C TRP A 104 -5.60 11.87 3.61
N ASN A 105 -5.75 13.18 3.56
CA ASN A 105 -6.94 13.83 3.03
C ASN A 105 -6.81 14.15 1.54
N ASP A 106 -7.94 14.37 0.88
CA ASP A 106 -7.95 14.89 -0.49
C ASP A 106 -7.20 16.23 -0.59
N GLY A 107 -6.35 16.34 -1.60
CA GLY A 107 -5.51 17.51 -1.84
C GLY A 107 -4.31 17.64 -0.90
N GLU A 108 -4.14 16.76 0.08
CA GLU A 108 -3.01 16.77 1.00
C GLU A 108 -1.70 16.52 0.26
N VAL A 109 -0.66 17.28 0.62
CA VAL A 109 0.68 17.17 0.03
C VAL A 109 1.61 16.52 1.04
N ILE A 110 2.10 15.33 0.71
CA ILE A 110 2.99 14.52 1.55
C ILE A 110 4.42 14.69 1.04
N SER A 111 5.28 15.29 1.88
CA SER A 111 6.72 15.38 1.63
C SER A 111 7.47 14.48 2.59
N ASP A 112 7.68 13.23 2.18
CA ASP A 112 8.39 12.20 2.95
C ASP A 112 9.16 11.27 1.99
N MET A 113 10.07 10.46 2.52
CA MET A 113 10.90 9.51 1.75
C MET A 113 11.66 10.16 0.59
N GLY A 114 11.95 11.47 0.66
CA GLY A 114 12.65 12.23 -0.37
C GLY A 114 11.83 12.55 -1.63
N VAL A 115 10.51 12.34 -1.60
CA VAL A 115 9.58 12.67 -2.68
C VAL A 115 8.46 13.58 -2.18
N THR A 116 7.71 14.16 -3.12
CA THR A 116 6.49 14.92 -2.83
C THR A 116 5.33 14.31 -3.60
N LEU A 117 4.28 13.92 -2.87
CA LEU A 117 3.06 13.33 -3.40
C LEU A 117 1.90 14.28 -3.11
N LYS A 118 0.94 14.35 -4.04
CA LYS A 118 -0.36 14.97 -3.79
C LYS A 118 -1.41 13.89 -3.82
N VAL A 119 -2.15 13.74 -2.73
CA VAL A 119 -3.26 12.80 -2.64
C VAL A 119 -4.45 13.38 -3.38
N ILE A 120 -5.05 12.60 -4.29
CA ILE A 120 -6.28 12.99 -4.99
C ILE A 120 -7.33 11.93 -4.68
N PHE A 121 -8.46 12.35 -4.09
CA PHE A 121 -9.59 11.46 -3.87
C PHE A 121 -10.28 11.13 -5.20
N THR A 122 -10.33 9.85 -5.53
CA THR A 122 -10.79 9.33 -6.82
C THR A 122 -11.80 8.19 -6.64
N PRO A 123 -12.98 8.46 -6.05
CA PRO A 123 -14.00 7.44 -5.86
C PRO A 123 -14.52 6.94 -7.22
N GLY A 124 -14.91 5.67 -7.27
CA GLY A 124 -15.42 5.03 -8.47
C GLY A 124 -15.42 3.53 -8.31
N HIS A 125 -14.28 2.89 -8.60
CA HIS A 125 -14.10 1.44 -8.35
C HIS A 125 -14.43 1.07 -6.89
N THR A 126 -13.97 1.89 -5.96
CA THR A 126 -14.39 1.88 -4.56
C THR A 126 -14.79 3.28 -4.11
N SER A 127 -15.55 3.37 -3.02
CA SER A 127 -15.91 4.66 -2.41
C SER A 127 -14.74 5.34 -1.68
N CYS A 128 -13.62 4.65 -1.48
CA CYS A 128 -12.47 5.12 -0.71
C CYS A 128 -11.18 5.32 -1.53
N GLY A 129 -11.26 5.15 -2.86
CA GLY A 129 -10.11 5.21 -3.76
C GLY A 129 -9.37 6.56 -3.75
N ILE A 130 -8.05 6.50 -3.79
CA ILE A 130 -7.15 7.63 -4.01
C ILE A 130 -6.17 7.37 -5.16
N SER A 131 -5.58 8.44 -5.67
CA SER A 131 -4.50 8.43 -6.68
C SER A 131 -3.40 9.42 -6.32
#